data_AF-A0A3G4VMU1-F1
#
_entry.id   AF-A0A3G4VMU1-F1
#
_cell.length_a   1.000
_cell.length_b   1.000
_cell.length_c   1.000
_cell.angle_alpha   90.00
_cell.angle_beta   90.00
_cell.angle_gamma   90.00
#
_symmetry.space_group_name_H-M   'P 1'
#
loop_
_entity.id
_entity.type
_entity.pdbx_description
1 polymer ?
#
loop_
_entity_poly.entity_id
_entity_poly.type
_entity_poly.pdbx_seq_one_letter_code
_entity_poly.pdbx_strand_id
1 'polypeptide(L)'
;MTASLPTPAEIVPLIEDAVTAPSMHNAQPWKFLYRPASGLIELYGDPGRAMPRADPDHRALHLGCAAALFNLRVSAASAGWGTDVRLLPGSDDPWLLAAANLREPGPTDWDLGTLHPAVRRRHTSRFPFAEDEIPPAVLDGLRAAALLEGCRLAVPDAWHTDTVLGLVHDSEHREEMDPSLTAETMAWTHAGTPDEQTRPDGIPVNAFGPKHAGRGGVVRDFGRSRRVPGRGWAAFEQNPHIVLLGTSGDGPEDWLRAGQALQRVLLQATADGLVTSMTSQPLEWPELRWTVRDPGSTMAHVQMVIRLGYGPQGPVTPRRPVAEVLDIR
;
A
#
# COMPACT_ATOMS: atom_id res chain seq x y z
N MET A 1 14.03 -2.84 36.73
CA MET A 1 13.59 -4.12 36.15
C MET A 1 14.02 -4.07 34.69
N THR A 2 14.88 -4.98 34.24
CA THR A 2 15.20 -5.10 32.80
C THR A 2 13.95 -5.61 32.11
N ALA A 3 13.36 -4.79 31.23
CA ALA A 3 12.24 -5.22 30.41
C ALA A 3 12.63 -6.51 29.67
N SER A 4 11.78 -7.53 29.76
CA SER A 4 12.01 -8.79 29.04
C SER A 4 11.97 -8.48 27.55
N LEU A 5 12.99 -8.89 26.80
CA LEU A 5 12.94 -8.76 25.34
C LEU A 5 12.00 -9.83 24.77
N PRO A 6 11.31 -9.55 23.66
CA PRO A 6 10.40 -10.51 23.04
C PRO A 6 11.16 -11.73 22.52
N THR A 7 10.58 -12.90 22.68
CA THR A 7 11.11 -14.14 22.15
C THR A 7 10.86 -14.23 20.64
N PRO A 8 11.63 -15.05 19.89
CA PRO A 8 11.31 -15.32 18.49
C PRO A 8 9.87 -15.78 18.24
N ALA A 9 9.30 -16.56 19.17
CA ALA A 9 7.91 -17.03 19.08
C ALA A 9 6.89 -15.88 19.19
N GLU A 10 7.22 -14.80 19.92
CA GLU A 10 6.39 -13.60 20.02
C GLU A 10 6.54 -12.67 18.80
N ILE A 11 7.68 -12.72 18.10
CA ILE A 11 7.92 -11.92 16.89
C ILE A 11 7.20 -12.46 15.66
N VAL A 12 7.14 -13.79 15.50
CA VAL A 12 6.56 -14.41 14.30
C VAL A 12 5.14 -13.90 14.00
N PRO A 13 4.17 -13.87 14.95
CA PRO A 13 2.82 -13.34 14.69
C PRO A 13 2.82 -11.87 14.27
N LEU A 14 3.73 -11.05 14.81
CA LEU A 14 3.84 -9.64 14.43
C LEU A 14 4.25 -9.50 12.96
N ILE A 15 5.16 -10.36 12.50
CA ILE A 15 5.59 -10.39 11.10
C ILE A 15 4.51 -10.99 10.20
N GLU A 16 3.76 -12.00 10.66
CA GLU A 16 2.60 -12.53 9.92
C GLU A 16 1.56 -11.44 9.62
N ASP A 17 1.34 -10.51 10.56
CA ASP A 17 0.49 -9.34 10.35
C ASP A 17 1.17 -8.31 9.44
N ALA A 18 2.47 -8.04 9.66
CA ALA A 18 3.27 -7.11 8.86
C ALA A 18 3.15 -7.41 7.35
N VAL A 19 3.33 -8.67 6.97
CA VAL A 19 3.35 -9.10 5.56
C VAL A 19 1.99 -8.98 4.88
N THR A 20 0.89 -8.77 5.60
CA THR A 20 -0.43 -8.54 4.96
C THR A 20 -0.59 -7.17 4.31
N ALA A 21 0.39 -6.29 4.53
CA ALA A 21 0.45 -4.97 3.92
C ALA A 21 0.31 -5.03 2.38
N PRO A 22 -0.26 -4.01 1.75
CA PRO A 22 -0.26 -3.87 0.31
C PRO A 22 1.15 -3.52 -0.20
N SER A 23 1.46 -3.96 -1.42
CA SER A 23 2.64 -3.55 -2.19
C SER A 23 2.28 -3.49 -3.66
N MET A 24 3.06 -2.74 -4.45
CA MET A 24 2.91 -2.70 -5.91
C MET A 24 2.91 -4.13 -6.47
N HIS A 25 1.89 -4.43 -7.25
CA HIS A 25 1.57 -5.75 -7.80
C HIS A 25 1.68 -6.94 -6.82
N ASN A 26 1.50 -6.70 -5.52
CA ASN A 26 1.69 -7.71 -4.47
C ASN A 26 3.09 -8.36 -4.52
N ALA A 27 4.11 -7.59 -4.90
CA ALA A 27 5.49 -8.04 -5.01
C ALA A 27 6.13 -8.36 -3.65
N GLN A 28 5.64 -7.75 -2.56
CA GLN A 28 6.07 -8.00 -1.18
C GLN A 28 7.59 -7.84 -1.00
N PRO A 29 8.14 -6.65 -1.32
CA PRO A 29 9.58 -6.46 -1.48
C PRO A 29 10.28 -6.16 -0.14
N TRP A 30 9.91 -6.89 0.92
CA TRP A 30 10.44 -6.68 2.27
C TRP A 30 11.12 -7.93 2.81
N LYS A 31 12.14 -7.70 3.63
CA LYS A 31 12.82 -8.69 4.47
C LYS A 31 12.97 -8.11 5.88
N PHE A 32 12.74 -8.92 6.88
CA PHE A 32 12.88 -8.58 8.29
C PHE A 32 14.05 -9.36 8.87
N LEU A 33 14.83 -8.69 9.70
CA LEU A 33 15.87 -9.32 10.50
C LEU A 33 15.60 -9.01 11.97
N TYR A 34 15.28 -10.04 12.75
CA TYR A 34 15.13 -9.92 14.19
C TYR A 34 16.43 -10.27 14.91
N ARG A 35 16.84 -9.39 15.83
CA ARG A 35 18.01 -9.58 16.71
C ARG A 35 17.56 -9.79 18.15
N PRO A 36 17.42 -11.04 18.65
CA PRO A 36 16.89 -11.31 19.98
C PRO A 36 17.70 -10.69 21.11
N ALA A 37 19.02 -10.53 20.92
CA ALA A 37 19.90 -9.95 21.94
C ALA A 37 19.60 -8.48 22.27
N SER A 38 18.99 -7.74 21.34
CA SER A 38 18.65 -6.33 21.51
C SER A 38 17.16 -6.03 21.37
N GLY A 39 16.33 -6.99 20.94
CA GLY A 39 14.93 -6.76 20.62
C GLY A 39 14.72 -5.90 19.36
N LEU A 40 15.77 -5.76 18.54
CA LEU A 40 15.76 -4.93 17.33
C LEU A 40 15.18 -5.72 16.16
N ILE A 41 14.23 -5.11 15.45
CA ILE A 41 13.72 -5.58 14.17
C ILE A 41 14.20 -4.61 13.08
N GLU A 42 15.01 -5.10 12.17
CA GLU A 42 15.46 -4.36 10.99
C GLU A 42 14.54 -4.71 9.81
N LEU A 43 14.15 -3.69 9.04
CA LEU A 43 13.40 -3.83 7.80
C LEU A 43 14.29 -3.47 6.62
N TYR A 44 14.46 -4.45 5.74
CA TYR A 44 15.18 -4.33 4.49
C TYR A 44 14.25 -4.32 3.29
N GLY A 45 14.56 -3.50 2.29
CA GLY A 45 14.00 -3.64 0.95
C GLY A 45 14.61 -4.83 0.22
N ASP A 46 13.83 -5.52 -0.61
CA ASP A 46 14.30 -6.65 -1.43
C ASP A 46 14.46 -6.23 -2.89
N PRO A 47 15.69 -5.89 -3.35
CA PRO A 47 15.92 -5.49 -4.74
C PRO A 47 15.58 -6.57 -5.76
N GLY A 48 15.59 -7.85 -5.35
CA GLY A 48 15.17 -8.96 -6.21
C GLY A 48 13.69 -8.94 -6.58
N ARG A 49 12.91 -8.06 -5.93
CA ARG A 49 11.47 -7.86 -6.14
C ARG A 49 11.15 -6.46 -6.67
N ALA A 50 12.16 -5.71 -7.10
CA ALA A 50 11.99 -4.42 -7.73
C ALA A 50 11.34 -4.55 -9.13
N MET A 51 10.79 -3.44 -9.60
CA MET A 51 10.17 -3.32 -10.93
C MET A 51 10.88 -2.20 -11.70
N PRO A 52 12.03 -2.47 -12.34
CA PRO A 52 12.85 -1.43 -12.95
C PRO A 52 12.15 -0.64 -14.07
N ARG A 53 11.06 -1.15 -14.68
CA ARG A 53 10.28 -0.37 -15.66
C ARG A 53 9.17 0.45 -15.01
N ALA A 54 8.37 -0.14 -14.12
CA ALA A 54 7.25 0.52 -13.46
C ALA A 54 7.65 1.42 -12.28
N ASP A 55 8.77 1.11 -11.62
CA ASP A 55 9.27 1.76 -10.41
C ASP A 55 10.81 1.90 -10.44
N PRO A 56 11.34 2.67 -11.42
CA PRO A 56 12.79 2.79 -11.64
C PRO A 56 13.54 3.39 -10.44
N ASP A 57 12.89 4.26 -9.67
CA ASP A 57 13.46 4.89 -8.47
C ASP A 57 13.17 4.11 -7.18
N HIS A 58 12.49 2.96 -7.28
CA HIS A 58 12.11 2.10 -6.15
C HIS A 58 11.17 2.76 -5.12
N ARG A 59 10.42 3.78 -5.54
CA ARG A 59 9.48 4.51 -4.69
C ARG A 59 8.34 3.63 -4.21
N ALA A 60 7.74 2.85 -5.11
CA ALA A 60 6.65 1.94 -4.76
C ALA A 60 7.13 0.79 -3.87
N LEU A 61 8.38 0.36 -4.04
CA LEU A 61 9.05 -0.56 -3.12
C LEU A 61 9.15 0.02 -1.71
N HIS A 62 9.62 1.27 -1.56
CA HIS A 62 9.69 1.95 -0.26
C HIS A 62 8.32 2.10 0.38
N LEU A 63 7.31 2.55 -0.38
CA LEU A 63 5.92 2.66 0.08
C LEU A 63 5.40 1.33 0.62
N GLY A 64 5.63 0.23 -0.11
CA GLY A 64 5.22 -1.11 0.32
C GLY A 64 5.93 -1.58 1.59
N CYS A 65 7.25 -1.40 1.68
CA CYS A 65 8.02 -1.75 2.87
C CYS A 65 7.54 -0.98 4.10
N ALA A 66 7.31 0.32 3.95
CA ALA A 66 6.78 1.15 5.03
C ALA A 66 5.34 0.79 5.42
N ALA A 67 4.51 0.33 4.49
CA ALA A 67 3.20 -0.21 4.84
C ALA A 67 3.33 -1.49 5.71
N ALA A 68 4.29 -2.36 5.40
CA ALA A 68 4.58 -3.54 6.23
C ALA A 68 5.12 -3.14 7.61
N LEU A 69 6.00 -2.13 7.69
CA LEU A 69 6.46 -1.54 8.95
C LEU A 69 5.30 -1.01 9.80
N PHE A 70 4.32 -0.34 9.17
CA PHE A 70 3.15 0.16 9.88
C PHE A 70 2.30 -0.97 10.47
N ASN A 71 2.06 -2.04 9.70
CA ASN A 71 1.39 -3.22 10.23
C ASN A 71 2.16 -3.88 11.39
N LEU A 72 3.49 -3.94 11.31
CA LEU A 72 4.32 -4.40 12.43
C LEU A 72 4.08 -3.55 13.69
N ARG A 73 4.05 -2.21 13.55
CA ARG A 73 3.76 -1.30 14.68
C ARG A 73 2.37 -1.55 15.28
N VAL A 74 1.35 -1.72 14.45
CA VAL A 74 -0.03 -2.03 14.89
C VAL A 74 -0.11 -3.37 15.61
N SER A 75 0.54 -4.41 15.06
CA SER A 75 0.54 -5.74 15.68
C SER A 75 1.31 -5.73 17.01
N ALA A 76 2.47 -5.07 17.06
CA ALA A 76 3.25 -4.91 18.28
C ALA A 76 2.43 -4.18 19.37
N ALA A 77 1.76 -3.09 19.01
CA ALA A 77 0.87 -2.35 19.90
C ALA A 77 -0.26 -3.23 20.47
N SER A 78 -0.92 -4.03 19.62
CA SER A 78 -1.96 -4.96 20.06
C SER A 78 -1.43 -6.08 20.96
N ALA A 79 -0.15 -6.44 20.82
CA ALA A 79 0.54 -7.41 21.67
C ALA A 79 1.12 -6.78 22.95
N GLY A 80 0.86 -5.51 23.22
CA GLY A 80 1.33 -4.82 24.43
C GLY A 80 2.74 -4.24 24.32
N TRP A 81 3.26 -4.01 23.11
CA TRP A 81 4.57 -3.41 22.86
C TRP A 81 4.44 -2.03 22.22
N GLY A 82 5.23 -1.08 22.70
CA GLY A 82 5.51 0.14 21.96
C GLY A 82 6.62 -0.10 20.95
N THR A 83 6.63 0.69 19.87
CA THR A 83 7.71 0.67 18.87
C THR A 83 8.42 2.01 18.82
N ASP A 84 9.75 2.00 18.89
CA ASP A 84 10.59 3.13 18.52
C ASP A 84 11.23 2.87 17.16
N VAL A 85 10.89 3.68 16.16
CA VAL A 85 11.23 3.46 14.75
C VAL A 85 12.17 4.55 14.26
N ARG A 86 13.32 4.12 13.74
CA ARG A 86 14.25 4.97 13.01
C ARG A 86 14.25 4.59 11.53
N LEU A 87 13.82 5.52 10.68
CA LEU A 87 13.89 5.38 9.23
C LEU A 87 15.31 5.68 8.75
N LEU A 88 15.78 4.95 7.74
CA LEU A 88 17.10 5.11 7.12
C LEU A 88 18.23 5.31 8.16
N PRO A 89 18.48 4.33 9.04
CA PRO A 89 19.34 4.49 10.22
C PRO A 89 20.83 4.79 9.96
N GLY A 90 21.24 5.01 8.71
CA GLY A 90 22.61 5.33 8.31
C GLY A 90 23.50 4.10 8.30
N SER A 91 23.23 3.16 7.39
CA SER A 91 24.03 1.95 7.15
C SER A 91 24.70 2.02 5.79
N ASP A 92 25.79 1.27 5.63
CA ASP A 92 26.42 1.02 4.32
C ASP A 92 25.50 0.25 3.37
N ASP A 93 24.47 -0.44 3.90
CA ASP A 93 23.45 -1.09 3.10
C ASP A 93 22.30 -0.12 2.77
N PRO A 94 22.14 0.31 1.50
CA PRO A 94 21.08 1.23 1.09
C PRO A 94 19.68 0.62 1.23
N TRP A 95 19.59 -0.70 1.39
CA TRP A 95 18.33 -1.40 1.57
C TRP A 95 17.91 -1.51 3.02
N LEU A 96 18.70 -1.08 4.00
CA LEU A 96 18.22 -0.97 5.38
C LEU A 96 17.29 0.24 5.51
N LEU A 97 15.99 -0.01 5.36
CA LEU A 97 14.97 1.04 5.28
C LEU A 97 14.53 1.53 6.67
N ALA A 98 14.48 0.65 7.66
CA ALA A 98 14.11 1.02 9.02
C ALA A 98 14.69 0.07 10.08
N ALA A 99 14.79 0.60 11.29
CA ALA A 99 15.12 -0.12 12.51
C ALA A 99 14.05 0.16 13.57
N ALA A 100 13.42 -0.89 14.11
CA ALA A 100 12.34 -0.80 15.09
C ALA A 100 12.74 -1.53 16.38
N ASN A 101 12.85 -0.80 17.49
CA ASN A 101 13.05 -1.40 18.81
C ASN A 101 11.69 -1.55 19.52
N LEU A 102 11.47 -2.71 20.12
CA LEU A 102 10.32 -2.94 20.98
C LEU A 102 10.61 -2.40 22.39
N ARG A 103 9.64 -1.68 22.95
CA ARG A 103 9.71 -1.00 24.25
C ARG A 103 8.40 -1.14 25.00
N GLU A 104 8.38 -0.68 26.25
CA GLU A 104 7.13 -0.53 26.98
C GLU A 104 6.16 0.39 26.21
N PRO A 105 4.87 0.01 26.09
CA PRO A 105 3.88 0.77 25.35
C PRO A 105 3.46 2.03 26.11
N GLY A 106 3.14 3.09 25.38
CA GLY A 106 2.53 4.31 25.91
C GLY A 106 1.15 4.59 25.30
N PRO A 107 0.52 5.72 25.67
CA PRO A 107 -0.80 6.15 25.16
C PRO A 107 -1.01 6.01 23.67
N THR A 108 -0.06 6.52 22.89
CA THR A 108 -0.13 6.50 21.42
C THR A 108 -0.04 5.09 20.83
N ASP A 109 0.62 4.17 21.54
CA ASP A 109 0.72 2.78 21.11
C ASP A 109 -0.62 2.06 21.35
N TRP A 110 -1.32 2.33 22.46
CA TRP A 110 -2.65 1.74 22.70
C TRP A 110 -3.68 2.17 21.65
N ASP A 111 -3.68 3.46 21.27
CA ASP A 111 -4.51 3.97 20.18
C ASP A 111 -4.15 3.32 18.84
N LEU A 112 -2.87 3.01 18.60
CA LEU A 112 -2.45 2.33 17.40
C LEU A 112 -2.94 0.87 17.36
N GLY A 113 -2.95 0.20 18.51
CA GLY A 113 -3.43 -1.17 18.66
C GLY A 113 -4.91 -1.36 18.29
N THR A 114 -5.74 -0.31 18.38
CA THR A 114 -7.15 -0.38 17.98
C THR A 114 -7.35 -0.63 16.48
N LEU A 115 -6.33 -0.41 15.65
CA LEU A 115 -6.35 -0.72 14.21
C LEU A 115 -6.10 -2.19 13.89
N HIS A 116 -5.67 -3.01 14.87
CA HIS A 116 -5.30 -4.41 14.65
C HIS A 116 -6.38 -5.26 13.96
N PRO A 117 -7.69 -5.17 14.34
CA PRO A 117 -8.74 -5.90 13.64
C PRO A 117 -8.87 -5.58 12.15
N ALA A 118 -8.41 -4.40 11.71
CA ALA A 118 -8.45 -4.00 10.31
C ALA A 118 -7.32 -4.63 9.48
N VAL A 119 -6.20 -5.05 10.08
CA VAL A 119 -5.01 -5.55 9.38
C VAL A 119 -5.34 -6.70 8.43
N ARG A 120 -6.07 -7.70 8.94
CA ARG A 120 -6.47 -8.89 8.17
C ARG A 120 -7.74 -8.69 7.32
N ARG A 121 -8.55 -7.68 7.64
CA ARG A 121 -9.80 -7.36 6.92
C ARG A 121 -9.57 -6.46 5.71
N ARG A 122 -8.52 -5.65 5.72
CA ARG A 122 -8.22 -4.71 4.64
C ARG A 122 -7.84 -5.47 3.37
N HIS A 123 -8.56 -5.22 2.28
CA HIS A 123 -8.25 -5.72 0.94
C HIS A 123 -8.45 -4.64 -0.11
N THR A 124 -7.67 -4.68 -1.19
CA THR A 124 -7.86 -3.81 -2.34
C THR A 124 -9.03 -4.34 -3.17
N SER A 125 -10.10 -3.55 -3.28
CA SER A 125 -11.24 -3.91 -4.11
C SER A 125 -11.17 -3.24 -5.47
N ARG A 126 -11.31 -4.04 -6.53
CA ARG A 126 -11.38 -3.61 -7.92
C ARG A 126 -12.79 -3.73 -8.50
N PHE A 127 -13.79 -3.85 -7.63
CA PHE A 127 -15.21 -3.91 -8.00
C PHE A 127 -15.81 -2.50 -7.97
N PRO A 128 -16.98 -2.28 -8.61
CA PRO A 128 -17.75 -1.05 -8.42
C PRO A 128 -18.11 -0.83 -6.95
N PHE A 129 -18.03 0.41 -6.49
CA PHE A 129 -18.61 0.89 -5.24
C PHE A 129 -19.98 1.53 -5.50
N ALA A 130 -20.75 1.74 -4.44
CA ALA A 130 -21.98 2.51 -4.46
C ALA A 130 -21.65 4.01 -4.56
N GLU A 131 -22.59 4.79 -5.11
CA GLU A 131 -22.51 6.25 -5.17
C GLU A 131 -22.93 6.94 -3.87
N ASP A 132 -22.88 6.22 -2.75
CA ASP A 132 -23.18 6.77 -1.43
C ASP A 132 -22.11 7.79 -1.02
N GLU A 133 -22.54 8.93 -0.46
CA GLU A 133 -21.63 9.94 0.06
C GLU A 133 -20.85 9.42 1.28
N ILE A 134 -19.57 9.76 1.36
CA ILE A 134 -18.75 9.49 2.54
C ILE A 134 -18.96 10.63 3.55
N PRO A 135 -19.39 10.34 4.80
CA PRO A 135 -19.63 11.39 5.78
C PRO A 135 -18.37 12.25 6.02
N PRO A 136 -18.48 13.58 6.12
CA PRO A 136 -17.33 14.47 6.31
C PRO A 136 -16.46 14.10 7.53
N ALA A 137 -17.09 13.66 8.62
CA ALA A 137 -16.38 13.21 9.82
C ALA A 137 -15.44 12.01 9.57
N VAL A 138 -15.82 11.09 8.67
CA VAL A 138 -14.96 9.98 8.27
C VAL A 138 -13.77 10.50 7.48
N LEU A 139 -13.99 11.40 6.51
CA LEU A 139 -12.90 12.02 5.75
C LEU A 139 -11.93 12.80 6.65
N ASP A 140 -12.44 13.51 7.66
CA ASP A 140 -11.61 14.20 8.65
C ASP A 140 -10.79 13.22 9.50
N GLY A 141 -11.37 12.08 9.87
CA GLY A 141 -10.64 10.97 10.51
C GLY A 141 -9.51 10.44 9.64
N LEU A 142 -9.73 10.27 8.34
CA LEU A 142 -8.69 9.83 7.40
C LEU A 142 -7.59 10.90 7.21
N ARG A 143 -7.95 12.19 7.21
CA ARG A 143 -6.97 13.28 7.20
C ARG A 143 -6.12 13.26 8.47
N ALA A 144 -6.72 13.10 9.63
CA ALA A 144 -6.01 12.97 10.90
C ALA A 144 -5.09 11.74 10.90
N ALA A 145 -5.54 10.60 10.36
CA ALA A 145 -4.73 9.41 10.19
C ALA A 145 -3.46 9.67 9.36
N ALA A 146 -3.57 10.36 8.22
CA ALA A 146 -2.39 10.73 7.42
C ALA A 146 -1.46 11.71 8.16
N LEU A 147 -2.03 12.69 8.87
CA LEU A 147 -1.28 13.70 9.63
C LEU A 147 -0.43 13.10 10.75
N LEU A 148 -0.93 12.08 11.43
CA LEU A 148 -0.21 11.39 12.51
C LEU A 148 1.08 10.71 12.03
N GLU A 149 1.18 10.42 10.73
CA GLU A 149 2.38 9.86 10.08
C GLU A 149 3.14 10.93 9.26
N GLY A 150 2.85 12.21 9.48
CA GLY A 150 3.56 13.33 8.86
C GLY A 150 3.16 13.63 7.41
N CYS A 151 2.09 13.03 6.90
CA CYS A 151 1.63 13.22 5.52
C CYS A 151 0.36 14.09 5.46
N ARG A 152 -0.09 14.40 4.24
CA ARG A 152 -1.37 15.07 3.98
C ARG A 152 -2.28 14.17 3.17
N LEU A 153 -3.57 14.20 3.49
CA LEU A 153 -4.62 13.59 2.68
C LEU A 153 -5.52 14.71 2.14
N ALA A 154 -5.53 14.89 0.83
CA ALA A 154 -6.38 15.87 0.16
C ALA A 154 -7.61 15.17 -0.44
N VAL A 155 -8.77 15.83 -0.32
CA VAL A 155 -9.95 15.50 -1.11
C VAL A 155 -9.96 16.52 -2.26
N PRO A 156 -9.66 16.10 -3.50
CA PRO A 156 -9.64 17.01 -4.64
C PRO A 156 -11.05 17.58 -4.90
N ASP A 157 -11.11 18.81 -5.43
CA ASP A 157 -12.35 19.36 -5.96
C ASP A 157 -12.70 18.72 -7.32
N ALA A 158 -13.78 19.17 -7.97
CA ALA A 158 -14.23 18.59 -9.24
C ALA A 158 -13.17 18.72 -10.36
N TRP A 159 -12.53 19.89 -10.50
CA TRP A 159 -11.51 20.12 -11.53
C TRP A 159 -10.28 19.25 -11.30
N HIS A 160 -9.81 19.17 -10.05
CA HIS A 160 -8.64 18.37 -9.72
C HIS A 160 -8.95 16.88 -9.86
N THR A 161 -10.16 16.45 -9.50
CA THR A 161 -10.64 15.09 -9.71
C THR A 161 -10.60 14.71 -11.19
N ASP A 162 -11.21 15.53 -12.06
CA ASP A 162 -11.20 15.30 -13.52
C ASP A 162 -9.77 15.24 -14.08
N THR A 163 -8.89 16.11 -13.58
CA THR A 163 -7.47 16.12 -13.96
C THR A 163 -6.77 14.82 -13.58
N VAL A 164 -6.95 14.34 -12.34
CA VAL A 164 -6.34 13.08 -11.88
C VAL A 164 -6.89 11.89 -12.67
N LEU A 165 -8.20 11.83 -12.91
CA LEU A 165 -8.81 10.75 -13.70
C LEU A 165 -8.34 10.76 -15.16
N GLY A 166 -8.18 11.95 -15.76
CA GLY A 166 -7.56 12.11 -17.08
C GLY A 166 -6.14 11.56 -17.12
N LEU A 167 -5.33 11.86 -16.10
CA LEU A 167 -3.95 11.35 -15.99
C LEU A 167 -3.88 9.84 -15.77
N VAL A 168 -4.85 9.25 -15.05
CA VAL A 168 -4.98 7.79 -14.94
C VAL A 168 -5.21 7.18 -16.33
N HIS A 169 -6.17 7.70 -17.09
CA HIS A 169 -6.43 7.23 -18.45
C HIS A 169 -5.20 7.40 -19.38
N ASP A 170 -4.53 8.54 -19.30
CA ASP A 170 -3.30 8.81 -20.03
C ASP A 170 -2.14 7.87 -19.67
N SER A 171 -2.06 7.44 -18.41
CA SER A 171 -1.09 6.44 -17.96
C SER A 171 -1.41 5.04 -18.49
N GLU A 172 -2.69 4.65 -18.54
CA GLU A 172 -3.11 3.39 -19.18
C GLU A 172 -2.70 3.35 -20.65
N HIS A 173 -2.91 4.43 -21.40
CA HIS A 173 -2.52 4.48 -22.80
C HIS A 173 -0.99 4.39 -22.99
N ARG A 174 -0.20 5.02 -22.11
CA ARG A 174 1.26 4.89 -22.15
C ARG A 174 1.73 3.47 -21.85
N GLU A 175 1.12 2.81 -20.86
CA GLU A 175 1.40 1.40 -20.55
C GLU A 175 1.15 0.47 -21.74
N GLU A 176 0.05 0.69 -22.47
CA GLU A 176 -0.28 -0.09 -23.69
C GLU A 176 0.77 0.06 -24.79
N MET A 177 1.38 1.24 -24.88
CA MET A 177 2.38 1.56 -25.90
C MET A 177 3.80 1.16 -25.50
N ASP A 178 4.02 0.67 -24.27
CA ASP A 178 5.30 0.16 -23.78
C ASP A 178 5.27 -1.37 -23.58
N PRO A 179 5.80 -2.14 -24.55
CA PRO A 179 5.84 -3.60 -24.45
C PRO A 179 6.66 -4.12 -23.26
N SER A 180 7.67 -3.37 -22.82
CA SER A 180 8.54 -3.78 -21.70
C SER A 180 7.82 -3.62 -20.37
N LEU A 181 7.10 -2.51 -20.18
CA LEU A 181 6.25 -2.30 -19.01
C LEU A 181 5.07 -3.28 -18.96
N THR A 182 4.48 -3.57 -20.13
CA THR A 182 3.47 -4.62 -20.26
C THR A 182 4.02 -5.99 -19.84
N ALA A 183 5.22 -6.36 -20.31
CA ALA A 183 5.85 -7.64 -19.95
C ALA A 183 6.17 -7.73 -18.45
N GLU A 184 6.68 -6.65 -17.84
CA GLU A 184 6.94 -6.59 -16.40
C GLU A 184 5.65 -6.72 -15.58
N THR A 185 4.58 -6.02 -15.97
CA THR A 185 3.25 -6.15 -15.35
C THR A 185 2.71 -7.57 -15.47
N MET A 186 2.92 -8.22 -16.63
CA MET A 186 2.52 -9.62 -16.85
C MET A 186 3.27 -10.61 -15.94
N ALA A 187 4.55 -10.36 -15.64
CA ALA A 187 5.33 -11.21 -14.73
C ALA A 187 4.80 -11.21 -13.28
N TRP A 188 4.15 -10.11 -12.88
CA TRP A 188 3.55 -9.91 -11.56
C TRP A 188 2.04 -10.19 -11.49
N THR A 189 1.45 -10.70 -12.55
CA THR A 189 0.03 -11.06 -12.59
C THR A 189 -0.11 -12.53 -12.95
N HIS A 190 -0.98 -13.27 -12.27
CA HIS A 190 -1.18 -14.70 -12.55
C HIS A 190 -1.95 -14.89 -13.87
N ALA A 191 -1.54 -15.86 -14.68
CA ALA A 191 -2.31 -16.33 -15.83
C ALA A 191 -3.45 -17.28 -15.45
N GLY A 192 -3.50 -17.73 -14.18
CA GLY A 192 -4.48 -18.69 -13.71
C GLY A 192 -4.13 -20.14 -14.05
N THR A 193 -2.87 -20.42 -14.39
CA THR A 193 -2.37 -21.79 -14.54
C THR A 193 -2.31 -22.47 -13.16
N PRO A 194 -2.39 -23.81 -13.08
CA PRO A 194 -2.30 -24.52 -11.80
C PRO A 194 -1.04 -24.17 -10.99
N ASP A 195 0.11 -24.01 -11.65
CA ASP A 195 1.38 -23.69 -11.00
C ASP A 195 1.42 -22.25 -10.44
N GLU A 196 0.65 -21.33 -11.02
CA GLU A 196 0.58 -19.95 -10.53
C GLU A 196 -0.42 -19.77 -9.39
N GLN A 197 -1.40 -20.67 -9.24
CA GLN A 197 -2.35 -20.62 -8.12
C GLN A 197 -1.67 -20.80 -6.76
N THR A 198 -0.49 -21.42 -6.74
CA THR A 198 0.31 -21.63 -5.53
C THR A 198 1.38 -20.55 -5.32
N ARG A 199 1.53 -19.60 -6.26
CA ARG A 199 2.51 -18.51 -6.10
C ARG A 199 2.13 -17.62 -4.91
N PRO A 200 3.06 -17.36 -3.97
CA PRO A 200 2.78 -16.55 -2.80
C PRO A 200 2.78 -15.04 -3.07
N ASP A 201 3.08 -14.62 -4.31
CA ASP A 201 3.20 -13.24 -4.75
C ASP A 201 2.45 -12.96 -6.05
N GLY A 202 2.40 -11.68 -6.44
CA GLY A 202 1.68 -11.27 -7.64
C GLY A 202 0.17 -11.10 -7.42
N ILE A 203 -0.50 -10.57 -8.43
CA ILE A 203 -1.95 -10.34 -8.42
C ILE A 203 -2.65 -11.57 -9.04
N PRO A 204 -3.46 -12.32 -8.26
CA PRO A 204 -4.25 -13.42 -8.80
C PRO A 204 -5.42 -12.92 -9.65
N VAL A 205 -5.86 -13.76 -10.59
CA VAL A 205 -6.95 -13.43 -11.54
C VAL A 205 -8.24 -12.98 -10.84
N ASN A 206 -8.58 -13.60 -9.70
CA ASN A 206 -9.77 -13.23 -8.92
C ASN A 206 -9.70 -11.78 -8.38
N ALA A 207 -8.50 -11.22 -8.24
CA ALA A 207 -8.27 -9.85 -7.75
C ALA A 207 -8.25 -8.78 -8.85
N PHE A 208 -8.47 -9.15 -10.12
CA PHE A 208 -8.52 -8.19 -11.24
C PHE A 208 -9.82 -7.36 -11.26
N GLY A 209 -10.88 -7.81 -10.59
CA GLY A 209 -12.22 -7.22 -10.70
C GLY A 209 -12.84 -7.42 -12.11
N PRO A 210 -14.07 -6.93 -12.35
CA PRO A 210 -14.68 -6.93 -13.67
C PRO A 210 -14.01 -5.90 -14.60
N LYS A 211 -14.27 -6.01 -15.90
CA LYS A 211 -13.91 -4.97 -16.88
C LYS A 211 -14.82 -3.76 -16.74
N HIS A 212 -14.28 -2.57 -17.00
CA HIS A 212 -15.04 -1.32 -16.95
C HIS A 212 -15.94 -1.15 -18.19
N ALA A 213 -17.26 -1.12 -18.02
CA ALA A 213 -18.20 -0.83 -19.10
C ALA A 213 -18.32 0.70 -19.30
N GLY A 214 -17.39 1.30 -20.05
CA GLY A 214 -17.39 2.75 -20.32
C GLY A 214 -15.99 3.33 -20.52
N ARG A 215 -15.88 4.66 -20.68
CA ARG A 215 -14.58 5.37 -20.74
C ARG A 215 -14.09 5.70 -19.32
N GLY A 216 -12.78 5.58 -19.09
CA GLY A 216 -12.08 6.13 -17.92
C GLY A 216 -12.27 5.34 -16.61
N GLY A 217 -11.64 4.17 -16.48
CA GLY A 217 -11.63 3.44 -15.22
C GLY A 217 -10.66 4.04 -14.21
N VAL A 218 -11.08 4.18 -12.95
CA VAL A 218 -10.17 4.57 -11.83
C VAL A 218 -9.21 3.45 -11.44
N VAL A 219 -9.48 2.23 -11.92
CA VAL A 219 -8.81 0.99 -11.48
C VAL A 219 -8.03 0.40 -12.64
N ARG A 220 -6.73 0.19 -12.43
CA ARG A 220 -5.82 -0.49 -13.37
C ARG A 220 -6.38 -1.82 -13.87
N ASP A 221 -6.47 -1.99 -15.19
CA ASP A 221 -6.88 -3.26 -15.80
C ASP A 221 -5.71 -4.24 -16.01
N PHE A 222 -5.43 -5.06 -14.99
CA PHE A 222 -4.43 -6.15 -15.06
C PHE A 222 -4.78 -7.29 -16.03
N GLY A 223 -6.03 -7.37 -16.47
CA GLY A 223 -6.50 -8.38 -17.42
C GLY A 223 -6.55 -7.87 -18.86
N ARG A 224 -5.96 -6.72 -19.17
CA ARG A 224 -6.02 -6.11 -20.52
C ARG A 224 -5.14 -6.85 -21.53
N SER A 225 -3.91 -7.20 -21.15
CA SER A 225 -2.92 -7.81 -22.03
C SER A 225 -3.12 -9.32 -22.24
N ARG A 226 -4.12 -9.94 -21.60
CA ARG A 226 -4.44 -11.37 -21.77
C ARG A 226 -5.94 -11.65 -21.67
N ARG A 227 -6.42 -12.69 -22.35
CA ARG A 227 -7.81 -13.14 -22.19
C ARG A 227 -7.99 -13.82 -20.83
N VAL A 228 -8.93 -13.33 -20.02
CA VAL A 228 -9.33 -13.93 -18.75
C VAL A 228 -10.72 -14.56 -18.90
N PRO A 229 -10.85 -15.90 -18.95
CA PRO A 229 -12.15 -16.57 -19.03
C PRO A 229 -13.08 -16.19 -17.88
N GLY A 230 -14.37 -15.99 -18.16
CA GLY A 230 -15.38 -15.66 -17.15
C GLY A 230 -15.32 -14.24 -16.58
N ARG A 231 -14.33 -13.42 -16.95
CA ARG A 231 -14.25 -12.02 -16.52
C ARG A 231 -15.26 -11.15 -17.28
N GLY A 232 -16.36 -10.83 -16.60
CA GLY A 232 -17.45 -10.00 -17.11
C GLY A 232 -17.15 -8.50 -17.11
N TRP A 233 -18.17 -7.73 -17.50
CA TRP A 233 -18.17 -6.26 -17.48
C TRP A 233 -19.06 -5.75 -16.36
N ALA A 234 -18.72 -4.60 -15.78
CA ALA A 234 -19.57 -3.90 -14.82
C ALA A 234 -19.53 -2.39 -15.07
N ALA A 235 -20.64 -1.72 -14.77
CA ALA A 235 -20.67 -0.26 -14.67
C ALA A 235 -20.03 0.13 -13.33
N PHE A 236 -19.12 1.10 -13.38
CA PHE A 236 -18.51 1.71 -12.21
C PHE A 236 -19.21 3.03 -11.86
N GLU A 237 -18.81 3.60 -10.74
CA GLU A 237 -19.27 4.87 -10.21
C GLU A 237 -19.05 5.98 -11.26
N GLN A 238 -20.05 6.85 -11.46
CA GLN A 238 -19.89 8.02 -12.33
C GLN A 238 -18.97 9.05 -11.67
N ASN A 239 -19.09 9.21 -10.35
CA ASN A 239 -18.32 10.15 -9.54
C ASN A 239 -17.53 9.39 -8.46
N PRO A 240 -16.39 8.78 -8.80
CA PRO A 240 -15.61 8.01 -7.85
C PRO A 240 -15.02 8.92 -6.76
N HIS A 241 -15.23 8.59 -5.49
CA HIS A 241 -14.58 9.28 -4.38
C HIS A 241 -13.09 8.93 -4.36
N ILE A 242 -12.25 9.87 -4.78
CA ILE A 242 -10.80 9.74 -4.69
C ILE A 242 -10.23 10.67 -3.62
N VAL A 243 -9.15 10.24 -3.00
CA VAL A 243 -8.32 11.06 -2.12
C VAL A 243 -6.86 10.92 -2.51
N LEU A 244 -6.09 11.97 -2.29
CA LEU A 244 -4.68 12.06 -2.66
C LEU A 244 -3.84 12.08 -1.39
N LEU A 245 -3.01 11.07 -1.22
CA LEU A 245 -2.00 11.05 -0.17
C LEU A 245 -0.72 11.68 -0.69
N GLY A 246 -0.14 12.63 0.04
CA GLY A 246 1.08 13.30 -0.39
C GLY A 246 1.98 13.81 0.72
N THR A 247 3.17 14.21 0.32
CA THR A 247 4.29 14.67 1.14
C THR A 247 4.81 16.02 0.65
N SER A 248 5.55 16.72 1.50
CA SER A 248 6.24 17.97 1.12
C SER A 248 7.57 17.73 0.40
N GLY A 249 8.25 16.63 0.71
CA GLY A 249 9.43 16.15 0.00
C GLY A 249 9.13 14.93 -0.87
N ASP A 250 10.16 14.46 -1.58
CA ASP A 250 10.05 13.30 -2.46
C ASP A 250 11.29 12.39 -2.45
N GLY A 251 11.99 12.35 -1.32
CA GLY A 251 13.11 11.42 -1.12
C GLY A 251 12.68 10.08 -0.51
N PRO A 252 13.63 9.13 -0.36
CA PRO A 252 13.36 7.83 0.26
C PRO A 252 12.70 7.91 1.64
N GLU A 253 13.07 8.89 2.46
CA GLU A 253 12.45 9.08 3.78
C GLU A 253 10.99 9.55 3.67
N ASP A 254 10.68 10.41 2.70
CA ASP A 254 9.30 10.84 2.41
C ASP A 254 8.44 9.68 1.91
N TRP A 255 9.01 8.81 1.08
CA TRP A 255 8.33 7.60 0.60
C TRP A 255 8.04 6.62 1.74
N LEU A 256 8.98 6.47 2.69
CA LEU A 256 8.75 5.65 3.87
C LEU A 256 7.68 6.26 4.79
N ARG A 257 7.67 7.58 4.98
CA ARG A 257 6.56 8.25 5.71
C ARG A 257 5.22 8.03 5.00
N ALA A 258 5.20 8.22 3.68
CA ALA A 258 4.00 8.03 2.87
C ALA A 258 3.49 6.59 2.90
N GLY A 259 4.36 5.57 2.97
CA GLY A 259 3.94 4.18 3.07
C GLY A 259 3.28 3.86 4.41
N GLN A 260 3.81 4.43 5.50
CA GLN A 260 3.19 4.32 6.82
C GLN A 260 1.85 5.05 6.89
N ALA A 261 1.79 6.29 6.37
CA ALA A 261 0.56 7.06 6.28
C ALA A 261 -0.50 6.38 5.41
N LEU A 262 -0.11 5.84 4.26
CA LEU A 262 -0.97 5.06 3.38
C LEU A 262 -1.59 3.92 4.15
N GLN A 263 -0.79 3.09 4.81
CA GLN A 263 -1.32 1.95 5.53
C GLN A 263 -2.23 2.37 6.68
N ARG A 264 -1.88 3.43 7.42
CA ARG A 264 -2.75 3.97 8.47
C ARG A 264 -4.12 4.39 7.92
N VAL A 265 -4.14 5.13 6.82
CA VAL A 265 -5.38 5.56 6.14
C VAL A 265 -6.20 4.35 5.68
N LEU A 266 -5.57 3.33 5.10
CA LEU A 266 -6.26 2.12 4.64
C LEU A 266 -6.87 1.31 5.80
N LEU A 267 -6.15 1.18 6.92
CA LEU A 267 -6.66 0.50 8.10
C LEU A 267 -7.79 1.29 8.78
N GLN A 268 -7.64 2.62 8.89
CA GLN A 268 -8.70 3.48 9.43
C GLN A 268 -9.95 3.45 8.54
N ALA A 269 -9.82 3.60 7.23
CA ALA A 269 -10.94 3.48 6.29
C ALA A 269 -11.65 2.14 6.43
N THR A 270 -10.88 1.05 6.54
CA THR A 270 -11.45 -0.29 6.79
C THR A 270 -12.18 -0.36 8.12
N ALA A 271 -11.61 0.21 9.20
CA ALA A 271 -12.24 0.30 10.52
C ALA A 271 -13.59 1.03 10.46
N ASP A 272 -13.66 2.12 9.70
CA ASP A 272 -14.84 2.95 9.49
C ASP A 272 -15.85 2.35 8.48
N GLY A 273 -15.58 1.15 7.96
CA GLY A 273 -16.49 0.41 7.08
C GLY A 273 -16.37 0.73 5.60
N LEU A 274 -15.39 1.54 5.21
CA LEU A 274 -15.09 1.83 3.81
C LEU A 274 -14.31 0.69 3.15
N VAL A 275 -14.49 0.58 1.85
CA VAL A 275 -13.69 -0.25 0.94
C VAL A 275 -12.76 0.65 0.16
N THR A 276 -11.53 0.17 -0.06
CA THR A 276 -10.47 0.96 -0.69
C THR A 276 -9.92 0.30 -1.96
N SER A 277 -9.58 1.12 -2.95
CA SER A 277 -8.70 0.77 -4.06
C SER A 277 -7.54 1.77 -4.13
N MET A 278 -6.46 1.41 -4.81
CA MET A 278 -5.29 2.29 -4.97
C MET A 278 -4.82 2.28 -6.41
N THR A 279 -4.41 3.45 -6.89
CA THR A 279 -3.88 3.64 -8.24
C THR A 279 -2.61 4.49 -8.16
N SER A 280 -1.50 3.89 -8.57
CA SER A 280 -0.19 4.53 -8.67
C SER A 280 0.20 4.90 -10.10
N GLN A 281 -0.54 4.43 -11.11
CA GLN A 281 -0.16 4.56 -12.54
C GLN A 281 0.23 5.97 -12.98
N PRO A 282 -0.55 7.05 -12.71
CA PRO A 282 -0.13 8.39 -13.12
C PRO A 282 1.11 8.89 -12.35
N LEU A 283 1.50 8.21 -11.27
CA LEU A 283 2.67 8.49 -10.44
C LEU A 283 3.88 7.61 -10.80
N GLU A 284 3.73 6.69 -11.75
CA GLU A 284 4.80 5.83 -12.28
C GLU A 284 5.57 6.53 -13.42
N TRP A 285 5.01 7.61 -13.98
CA TRP A 285 5.61 8.40 -15.06
C TRP A 285 6.06 9.77 -14.54
N PRO A 286 7.36 10.14 -14.63
CA PRO A 286 7.84 11.43 -14.13
C PRO A 286 7.07 12.64 -14.69
N GLU A 287 6.69 12.60 -15.98
CA GLU A 287 6.00 13.68 -16.67
C GLU A 287 4.54 13.85 -16.20
N LEU A 288 3.88 12.75 -15.83
CA LEU A 288 2.50 12.79 -15.31
C LEU A 288 2.48 13.09 -13.82
N ARG A 289 3.43 12.51 -13.07
CA ARG A 289 3.48 12.58 -11.61
C ARG A 289 3.51 14.01 -11.10
N TRP A 290 4.31 14.87 -11.74
CA TRP A 290 4.33 16.30 -11.41
C TRP A 290 2.95 16.94 -11.63
N THR A 291 2.26 16.58 -12.70
CA THR A 291 0.96 17.13 -13.11
C THR A 291 -0.20 16.68 -12.21
N VAL A 292 -0.06 15.58 -11.46
CA VAL A 292 -1.09 15.11 -10.51
C VAL A 292 -1.30 16.08 -9.33
N ARG A 293 -0.29 16.89 -8.99
CA ARG A 293 -0.41 17.81 -7.84
C ARG A 293 -1.39 18.96 -8.11
N ASP A 294 -2.01 19.47 -7.06
CA ASP A 294 -2.67 20.78 -7.09
C ASP A 294 -1.60 21.88 -6.94
N PRO A 295 -1.41 22.77 -7.93
CA PRO A 295 -0.45 23.87 -7.84
C PRO A 295 -0.71 24.85 -6.69
N GLY A 296 -1.95 24.93 -6.18
CA GLY A 296 -2.32 25.77 -5.05
C GLY A 296 -2.10 25.11 -3.68
N SER A 297 -1.80 23.82 -3.66
CA SER A 297 -1.66 23.05 -2.43
C SER A 297 -0.24 23.13 -1.85
N THR A 298 -0.14 23.16 -0.52
CA THR A 298 1.14 22.97 0.18
C THR A 298 1.62 21.51 0.13
N MET A 299 0.75 20.59 -0.32
CA MET A 299 1.10 19.20 -0.60
C MET A 299 1.82 19.15 -1.96
N ALA A 300 3.15 19.07 -1.93
CA ALA A 300 3.98 19.20 -3.14
C ALA A 300 3.99 17.93 -4.01
N HIS A 301 4.03 16.75 -3.38
CA HIS A 301 4.20 15.47 -4.09
C HIS A 301 3.07 14.51 -3.74
N VAL A 302 2.29 14.10 -4.74
CA VAL A 302 1.31 13.03 -4.59
C VAL A 302 2.04 11.68 -4.61
N GLN A 303 1.81 10.87 -3.59
CA GLN A 303 2.44 9.57 -3.39
C GLN A 303 1.51 8.41 -3.72
N MET A 304 0.20 8.58 -3.52
CA MET A 304 -0.82 7.59 -3.87
C MET A 304 -2.18 8.24 -4.16
N VAL A 305 -2.89 7.73 -5.18
CA VAL A 305 -4.32 7.99 -5.37
C VAL A 305 -5.11 6.83 -4.75
N ILE A 306 -6.04 7.14 -3.86
CA ILE A 306 -6.84 6.14 -3.14
C ILE A 306 -8.31 6.37 -3.52
N ARG A 307 -8.98 5.32 -4.00
CA ARG A 307 -10.43 5.32 -4.20
C ARG A 307 -11.10 4.79 -2.94
N LEU A 308 -12.10 5.50 -2.43
CA LEU A 308 -12.87 5.16 -1.24
C LEU A 308 -14.34 4.92 -1.61
N GLY A 309 -15.07 4.15 -0.83
CA GLY A 309 -16.51 4.01 -0.98
C GLY A 309 -17.08 2.78 -0.27
N TYR A 310 -18.30 2.41 -0.61
CA TYR A 310 -18.99 1.25 -0.06
C TYR A 310 -19.22 0.21 -1.16
N GLY A 311 -18.92 -1.06 -0.93
CA GLY A 311 -19.10 -2.07 -1.96
C GLY A 311 -18.53 -3.43 -1.59
N PRO A 312 -18.35 -4.32 -2.57
CA PRO A 312 -17.76 -5.63 -2.33
C PRO A 312 -16.33 -5.50 -1.81
N GLN A 313 -16.01 -6.24 -0.76
CA GLN A 313 -14.62 -6.39 -0.32
C GLN A 313 -13.79 -7.05 -1.42
N GLY A 314 -12.53 -6.60 -1.55
CA GLY A 314 -11.58 -7.26 -2.44
C GLY A 314 -11.27 -8.68 -1.96
N PRO A 315 -10.91 -9.62 -2.86
CA PRO A 315 -10.52 -10.95 -2.44
C PRO A 315 -9.21 -10.93 -1.65
N VAL A 316 -9.02 -11.95 -0.83
CA VAL A 316 -7.72 -12.25 -0.22
C VAL A 316 -6.73 -12.58 -1.33
N THR A 317 -5.60 -11.90 -1.33
CA THR A 317 -4.45 -12.22 -2.21
C THR A 317 -3.38 -12.95 -1.41
N PRO A 318 -2.59 -13.84 -2.05
CA PRO A 318 -1.60 -14.63 -1.35
C PRO A 318 -0.51 -13.75 -0.73
N ARG A 319 0.14 -14.30 0.31
CA ARG A 319 1.31 -13.70 0.96
C ARG A 319 2.42 -14.73 1.11
N ARG A 320 3.66 -14.25 1.07
CA ARG A 320 4.86 -15.04 1.33
C ARG A 320 4.83 -15.55 2.77
N PRO A 321 5.17 -16.83 2.99
CA PRO A 321 5.37 -17.37 4.33
C PRO A 321 6.39 -16.55 5.11
N VAL A 322 6.19 -16.40 6.42
CA VAL A 322 7.11 -15.62 7.28
C VAL A 322 8.53 -16.18 7.22
N ALA A 323 8.70 -17.50 7.11
CA ALA A 323 10.00 -18.14 6.98
C ALA A 323 10.81 -17.68 5.75
N GLU A 324 10.18 -17.10 4.72
CA GLU A 324 10.90 -16.57 3.55
C GLU A 324 11.28 -15.09 3.67
N VAL A 325 10.74 -14.39 4.69
CA VAL A 325 10.93 -12.95 4.87
C VAL A 325 11.49 -12.58 6.22
N LEU A 326 11.55 -13.50 7.19
CA LEU A 326 12.08 -13.25 8.52
C LEU A 326 13.34 -14.09 8.75
N ASP A 327 14.46 -13.40 8.92
CA ASP A 327 15.68 -13.96 9.50
C ASP A 327 15.70 -13.66 11.00
N ILE A 328 16.15 -14.63 11.81
CA ILE A 328 16.42 -14.45 13.24
C ILE A 328 17.90 -14.71 13.47
N ARG A 329 18.63 -13.73 14.03
CA ARG A 329 20.07 -13.83 14.28
C ARG A 329 20.44 -13.33 15.67
#